data_AF-A0A2D9NJ21-F1
#
_entry.id   AF-A0A2D9NJ21-F1
#
_cell.length_a   1.000
_cell.length_b   1.000
_cell.length_c   1.000
_cell.angle_alpha   90.00
_cell.angle_beta   90.00
_cell.angle_gamma   90.00
#
_symmetry.space_group_name_H-M   'P 1'
#
loop_
_entity.id
_entity.type
_entity.pdbx_description
1 polymer ?
#
loop_
_entity_poly.entity_id
_entity_poly.type
_entity_poly.pdbx_seq_one_letter_code
_entity_poly.pdbx_strand_id
1 'polypeptide(L)'
;MRGPIVEFTPANFPKGVAENGAIAFLDRDGVLNLGKSTYINSPEELEILPEAPEAVGDLRRLGFRTCIVTNQSPIMRGLWDENQLFVIHERLRQLFLEYDKDAHFDMIITCPHRNRDNCSCRKPNPGMLQLGSELLRKKPMDVFDSEQKIIEIGSKFNAVKWWKEKISPVNELDMMIGDRNSDMGAGWAVGARLFRVPQSIGIKHVRKRIIDNNDKGDYFSPVR
;
A
#
# COMPACT_ATOMS: atom_id res chain seq x y z
N MET A 1 -19.16 0.40 -11.12
CA MET A 1 -18.86 0.76 -9.71
C MET A 1 -17.69 1.72 -9.73
N ARG A 2 -17.74 2.76 -8.89
CA ARG A 2 -16.66 3.74 -8.75
C ARG A 2 -15.34 2.99 -8.47
N GLY A 3 -14.22 3.43 -9.01
CA GLY A 3 -12.92 2.81 -8.76
C GLY A 3 -12.38 3.07 -7.34
N PRO A 4 -11.17 2.61 -6.99
CA PRO A 4 -10.47 3.14 -5.83
C PRO A 4 -10.21 4.64 -5.97
N ILE A 5 -10.03 5.29 -4.82
CA ILE A 5 -9.55 6.68 -4.72
C ILE A 5 -8.02 6.61 -4.73
N VAL A 6 -7.40 7.43 -5.57
CA VAL A 6 -5.94 7.47 -5.77
C VAL A 6 -5.45 8.88 -5.45
N GLU A 7 -4.47 8.97 -4.57
CA GLU A 7 -3.73 10.19 -4.25
C GLU A 7 -2.32 10.06 -4.78
N PHE A 8 -1.89 11.03 -5.58
CA PHE A 8 -0.53 11.12 -6.08
C PHE A 8 0.27 12.10 -5.22
N THR A 9 1.35 11.63 -4.61
CA THR A 9 2.26 12.46 -3.82
C THR A 9 3.70 12.19 -4.23
N PRO A 10 4.03 12.39 -5.53
CA PRO A 10 5.34 12.07 -6.05
C PRO A 10 6.43 12.82 -5.30
N ALA A 11 7.46 12.09 -4.86
CA ALA A 11 8.62 12.66 -4.21
C ALA A 11 9.89 12.22 -4.93
N ASN A 12 10.85 13.15 -5.01
CA ASN A 12 12.18 12.83 -5.48
C ASN A 12 12.85 11.82 -4.55
N PHE A 13 13.63 10.91 -5.12
CA PHE A 13 14.46 10.02 -4.31
C PHE A 13 15.50 10.82 -3.51
N PRO A 14 15.99 10.28 -2.38
CA PRO A 14 17.08 10.89 -1.63
C PRO A 14 18.28 11.15 -2.52
N LYS A 15 19.05 12.21 -2.23
CA LYS A 15 20.18 12.63 -3.06
C LYS A 15 21.17 11.47 -3.26
N GLY A 16 21.46 11.15 -4.53
CA GLY A 16 22.39 10.07 -4.89
C GLY A 16 21.76 8.67 -4.95
N VAL A 17 20.45 8.56 -4.72
CA VAL A 17 19.71 7.30 -4.84
C VAL A 17 19.03 7.25 -6.22
N ALA A 18 19.28 6.17 -6.95
CA ALA A 18 18.59 5.86 -8.20
C ALA A 18 17.37 4.96 -7.92
N GLU A 19 16.30 5.14 -8.69
CA GLU A 19 15.16 4.24 -8.68
C GLU A 19 15.58 2.83 -9.12
N ASN A 20 15.18 1.81 -8.37
CA ASN A 20 15.49 0.40 -8.67
C ASN A 20 14.35 -0.31 -9.43
N GLY A 21 13.28 0.44 -9.73
CA GLY A 21 12.08 -0.05 -10.42
C GLY A 21 11.22 -1.00 -9.58
N ALA A 22 11.46 -1.16 -8.28
CA ALA A 22 10.65 -1.97 -7.39
C ALA A 22 9.66 -1.13 -6.59
N ILE A 23 8.53 -1.72 -6.22
CA ILE A 23 7.47 -1.07 -5.47
C ILE A 23 7.24 -1.81 -4.16
N ALA A 24 7.30 -1.07 -3.06
CA ALA A 24 6.85 -1.51 -1.76
C ALA A 24 5.38 -1.11 -1.56
N PHE A 25 4.49 -2.10 -1.64
CA PHE A 25 3.09 -1.95 -1.30
C PHE A 25 2.89 -2.15 0.21
N LEU A 26 2.21 -1.20 0.84
CA LEU A 26 2.08 -1.13 2.29
C LEU A 26 0.60 -1.08 2.65
N ASP A 27 0.12 -1.99 3.52
CA ASP A 27 -1.15 -1.69 4.21
C ASP A 27 -0.95 -0.51 5.16
N ARG A 28 -2.05 0.12 5.58
CA ARG A 28 -2.04 1.29 6.45
C ARG A 28 -2.25 0.89 7.92
N ASP A 29 -3.47 0.45 8.24
CA ASP A 29 -3.92 0.14 9.58
C ASP A 29 -3.36 -1.23 10.03
N GLY A 30 -2.54 -1.26 11.08
CA GLY A 30 -1.83 -2.44 11.56
C GLY A 30 -0.42 -2.62 10.99
N VAL A 31 0.00 -1.76 10.05
CA VAL A 31 1.33 -1.82 9.42
C VAL A 31 2.11 -0.52 9.63
N LEU A 32 1.50 0.62 9.29
CA LEU A 32 2.07 1.96 9.39
C LEU A 32 1.56 2.70 10.64
N ASN A 33 0.28 2.51 10.98
CA ASN A 33 -0.35 3.05 12.17
C ASN A 33 -1.08 1.94 12.94
N LEU A 34 -1.40 2.18 14.21
CA LEU A 34 -2.25 1.28 14.97
C LEU A 34 -3.64 1.19 14.33
N GLY A 35 -4.09 -0.04 14.07
CA GLY A 35 -5.45 -0.28 13.61
C GLY A 35 -6.46 -0.22 14.76
N LYS A 36 -7.67 0.30 14.47
CA LYS A 36 -8.80 0.31 15.41
C LYS A 36 -9.96 -0.53 14.87
N SER A 37 -10.70 -1.18 15.79
CA SER A 37 -11.92 -1.92 15.46
C SER A 37 -13.01 -1.01 14.88
N THR A 38 -13.01 0.26 15.28
CA THR A 38 -13.95 1.31 14.86
C THR A 38 -13.42 2.20 13.75
N TYR A 39 -12.37 1.77 13.04
CA TYR A 39 -11.64 2.58 12.06
C TYR A 39 -10.91 3.78 12.68
N ILE A 40 -10.03 4.40 11.90
CA ILE A 40 -9.46 5.71 12.21
C ILE A 40 -10.37 6.74 11.52
N ASN A 41 -11.12 7.52 12.29
CA ASN A 41 -12.15 8.40 11.74
C ASN A 41 -11.71 9.86 11.64
N SER A 42 -10.61 10.23 12.30
CA SER A 42 -10.05 11.58 12.23
C SER A 42 -8.51 11.59 12.27
N PRO A 43 -7.86 12.70 11.90
CA PRO A 43 -6.41 12.85 11.97
C PRO A 43 -5.85 12.71 13.38
N GLU A 44 -6.60 13.14 14.40
CA GLU A 44 -6.21 13.08 15.81
C GLU A 44 -6.21 11.64 16.35
N GLU A 45 -6.94 10.75 15.69
CA GLU A 45 -6.98 9.34 16.01
C GLU A 45 -5.78 8.54 15.48
N LEU A 46 -4.96 9.14 14.60
CA LEU A 46 -3.78 8.50 14.03
C LEU A 46 -2.66 8.38 15.05
N GLU A 47 -2.24 7.14 15.29
CA GLU A 47 -1.05 6.81 16.05
C GLU A 47 -0.15 5.94 15.19
N ILE A 48 0.98 6.50 14.73
CA ILE A 48 1.94 5.76 13.91
C ILE A 48 2.66 4.70 14.74
N LEU A 49 2.98 3.57 14.11
CA LEU A 49 3.71 2.50 14.76
C LEU A 49 5.20 2.88 14.90
N PRO A 50 5.88 2.49 16.00
CA PRO A 50 7.29 2.79 16.20
C PRO A 50 8.16 2.27 15.04
N GLU A 51 9.11 3.10 14.60
CA GLU A 51 10.03 2.82 13.47
C GLU A 51 9.36 2.63 12.10
N ALA A 52 8.05 2.89 11.96
CA ALA A 52 7.39 2.83 10.67
C ALA A 52 7.91 3.88 9.68
N PRO A 53 8.13 5.16 10.07
CA PRO A 53 8.74 6.16 9.20
C PRO A 53 10.12 5.75 8.70
N GLU A 54 10.98 5.28 9.60
CA GLU A 54 12.35 4.88 9.28
C GLU A 54 12.39 3.66 8.36
N ALA A 55 11.45 2.71 8.50
CA ALA A 55 11.33 1.58 7.57
C ALA A 55 10.95 2.04 6.16
N VAL A 56 10.06 3.03 6.03
CA VAL A 56 9.71 3.63 4.72
C VAL A 56 10.89 4.42 4.16
N GLY A 57 11.58 5.19 5.00
CA GLY A 57 12.81 5.89 4.62
C GLY A 57 13.90 4.94 4.11
N ASP A 58 14.08 3.79 4.76
CA ASP A 58 15.06 2.77 4.33
C ASP A 58 14.72 2.22 2.93
N LEU A 59 13.45 1.93 2.66
CA LEU A 59 13.00 1.53 1.33
C LEU A 59 13.27 2.61 0.29
N ARG A 60 12.96 3.87 0.60
CA ARG A 60 13.22 5.02 -0.28
C ARG A 60 14.70 5.21 -0.56
N ARG A 61 15.56 5.05 0.45
CA ARG A 61 17.02 5.09 0.30
C ARG A 61 17.60 3.94 -0.53
N LEU A 62 16.86 2.85 -0.68
CA LEU A 62 17.19 1.72 -1.57
C LEU A 62 16.60 1.84 -2.98
N GLY A 63 15.90 2.94 -3.29
CA GLY A 63 15.34 3.20 -4.61
C GLY A 63 13.94 2.61 -4.85
N PHE A 64 13.25 2.15 -3.81
CA PHE A 64 11.87 1.67 -3.94
C PHE A 64 10.88 2.81 -4.05
N ARG A 65 9.92 2.68 -4.96
CA ARG A 65 8.67 3.44 -4.86
C ARG A 65 7.82 2.88 -3.74
N THR A 66 7.13 3.74 -3.01
CA THR A 66 6.29 3.36 -1.86
C THR A 66 4.84 3.68 -2.16
N CYS A 67 3.97 2.67 -2.01
CA CYS A 67 2.56 2.76 -2.37
C CYS A 67 1.69 2.22 -1.24
N ILE A 68 0.90 3.07 -0.59
CA ILE A 68 -0.08 2.60 0.39
C ILE A 68 -1.27 2.01 -0.35
N VAL A 69 -1.70 0.82 0.05
CA VAL A 69 -2.89 0.14 -0.49
C VAL A 69 -3.82 -0.26 0.65
N THR A 70 -4.92 0.46 0.83
CA THR A 70 -5.74 0.39 2.05
C THR A 70 -7.23 0.17 1.77
N ASN A 71 -7.89 -0.65 2.59
CA ASN A 71 -9.32 -0.92 2.51
C ASN A 71 -10.10 -0.02 3.48
N GLN A 72 -10.75 1.04 3.00
CA GLN A 72 -11.50 2.00 3.83
C GLN A 72 -13.00 1.95 3.53
N SER A 73 -13.66 0.86 3.97
CA SER A 73 -15.12 0.72 3.84
C SER A 73 -16.00 1.74 4.58
N PRO A 74 -15.53 2.53 5.58
CA PRO A 74 -16.33 3.60 6.19
C PRO A 74 -16.94 4.58 5.19
N ILE A 75 -16.25 4.85 4.08
CA ILE A 75 -16.71 5.77 3.04
C ILE A 75 -18.04 5.30 2.44
N MET A 76 -18.10 4.07 1.92
CA MET A 76 -19.35 3.50 1.37
C MET A 76 -20.35 3.05 2.45
N ARG A 77 -20.02 3.24 3.72
CA ARG A 77 -20.97 3.15 4.86
C ARG A 77 -21.55 4.51 5.26
N GLY A 78 -21.07 5.61 4.67
CA GLY A 78 -21.53 6.97 4.97
C GLY A 78 -21.03 7.49 6.32
N LEU A 79 -19.94 6.93 6.86
CA LEU A 79 -19.36 7.41 8.13
C LEU A 79 -18.54 8.69 7.92
N TRP A 80 -17.86 8.80 6.78
CA TRP A 80 -17.09 9.97 6.37
C TRP A 80 -16.82 9.94 4.85
N ASP A 81 -16.38 11.05 4.27
CA ASP A 81 -16.22 11.25 2.83
C ASP A 81 -14.75 11.24 2.35
N GLU A 82 -14.51 11.48 1.07
CA GLU A 82 -13.15 11.53 0.51
C GLU A 82 -12.32 12.69 1.08
N ASN A 83 -12.94 13.78 1.52
CA ASN A 83 -12.22 14.89 2.15
C ASN A 83 -11.65 14.47 3.50
N GLN A 84 -12.45 13.79 4.33
CA GLN A 84 -11.97 13.25 5.60
C GLN A 84 -10.85 12.23 5.40
N LEU A 85 -10.94 11.38 4.36
CA LEU A 85 -9.86 10.47 3.98
C LEU A 85 -8.55 11.22 3.77
N PHE A 86 -8.62 12.30 2.98
CA PHE A 86 -7.46 13.07 2.59
C PHE A 86 -6.81 13.78 3.77
N VAL A 87 -7.59 14.36 4.69
CA VAL A 87 -7.01 15.00 5.89
C VAL A 87 -6.33 13.96 6.78
N ILE A 88 -6.88 12.75 6.90
CA ILE A 88 -6.23 11.63 7.61
C ILE A 88 -4.90 11.27 6.92
N HIS A 89 -4.90 11.09 5.60
CA HIS A 89 -3.69 10.74 4.87
C HIS A 89 -2.65 11.87 4.85
N GLU A 90 -3.07 13.12 4.83
CA GLU A 90 -2.19 14.27 4.97
C GLU A 90 -1.51 14.28 6.33
N ARG A 91 -2.26 14.04 7.42
CA ARG A 91 -1.66 13.89 8.75
C ARG A 91 -0.70 12.71 8.83
N LEU A 92 -1.03 11.57 8.20
CA LEU A 92 -0.13 10.43 8.12
C LEU A 92 1.19 10.80 7.43
N ARG A 93 1.13 11.47 6.27
CA ARG A 93 2.33 11.92 5.54
C ARG A 93 3.18 12.87 6.38
N GLN A 94 2.55 13.85 7.03
CA GLN A 94 3.24 14.81 7.89
C GLN A 94 3.95 14.10 9.04
N LEU A 95 3.25 13.20 9.75
CA LEU A 95 3.85 12.40 10.82
C LEU A 95 5.06 11.61 10.32
N PHE A 96 4.98 10.96 9.16
CA PHE A 96 6.12 10.20 8.62
C PHE A 96 7.33 11.11 8.34
N LEU A 97 7.11 12.27 7.74
CA LEU A 97 8.18 13.22 7.43
C LEU A 97 8.74 13.94 8.67
N GLU A 98 7.98 14.06 9.75
CA GLU A 98 8.45 14.58 11.05
C GLU A 98 9.56 13.69 11.63
N TYR A 99 9.49 12.37 11.45
CA TYR A 99 10.47 11.42 12.00
C TYR A 99 11.58 11.02 11.01
N ASP A 100 11.28 10.88 9.73
CA ASP A 100 12.27 10.60 8.69
C ASP A 100 11.93 11.37 7.41
N LYS A 101 12.79 12.32 7.05
CA LYS A 101 12.63 13.20 5.89
C LYS A 101 12.55 12.45 4.54
N ASP A 102 13.01 11.21 4.47
CA ASP A 102 12.98 10.41 3.24
C ASP A 102 11.73 9.51 3.18
N ALA A 103 10.91 9.47 4.25
CA ALA A 103 9.75 8.60 4.40
C ALA A 103 8.52 9.09 3.62
N HIS A 104 8.71 9.31 2.33
CA HIS A 104 7.65 9.68 1.41
C HIS A 104 6.85 8.46 0.93
N PHE A 105 5.57 8.71 0.61
CA PHE A 105 4.73 7.80 -0.15
C PHE A 105 4.52 8.37 -1.53
N ASP A 106 4.87 7.64 -2.59
CA ASP A 106 4.66 8.11 -3.97
C ASP A 106 3.16 8.09 -4.35
N MET A 107 2.39 7.19 -3.72
CA MET A 107 0.97 6.99 -4.01
C MET A 107 0.21 6.40 -2.83
N ILE A 108 -1.05 6.79 -2.68
CA ILE A 108 -2.00 6.13 -1.78
C ILE A 108 -3.22 5.68 -2.60
N ILE A 109 -3.52 4.40 -2.59
CA ILE A 109 -4.68 3.81 -3.25
C ILE A 109 -5.62 3.26 -2.18
N THR A 110 -6.83 3.78 -2.17
CA THR A 110 -7.86 3.43 -1.20
C THR A 110 -9.04 2.76 -1.87
N CYS A 111 -9.40 1.56 -1.41
CA CYS A 111 -10.67 0.95 -1.76
C CYS A 111 -11.76 1.45 -0.79
N PRO A 112 -12.74 2.25 -1.24
CA PRO A 112 -13.82 2.75 -0.39
C PRO A 112 -14.92 1.71 -0.13
N HIS A 113 -14.89 0.57 -0.84
CA HIS A 113 -16.00 -0.37 -0.95
C HIS A 113 -16.16 -1.29 0.27
N ARG A 114 -17.41 -1.65 0.52
CA ARG A 114 -17.79 -2.69 1.47
C ARG A 114 -17.49 -4.07 0.88
N ASN A 115 -17.40 -5.08 1.74
CA ASN A 115 -17.16 -6.45 1.30
C ASN A 115 -18.22 -6.95 0.31
N ARG A 116 -19.49 -6.58 0.53
CA ARG A 116 -20.63 -6.99 -0.30
C ARG A 116 -20.70 -6.30 -1.67
N ASP A 117 -19.90 -5.25 -1.90
CA ASP A 117 -20.00 -4.49 -3.13
C ASP A 117 -19.32 -5.23 -4.31
N ASN A 118 -18.54 -6.29 -4.08
CA ASN A 118 -17.93 -7.11 -5.14
C ASN A 118 -17.06 -6.31 -6.13
N CYS A 119 -16.33 -5.30 -5.64
CA CYS A 119 -15.42 -4.52 -6.47
C CYS A 119 -14.09 -5.25 -6.72
N SER A 120 -13.42 -4.87 -7.81
CA SER A 120 -12.11 -5.41 -8.21
C SER A 120 -10.94 -4.90 -7.37
N CYS A 121 -11.12 -3.83 -6.59
CA CYS A 121 -10.03 -3.15 -5.89
C CYS A 121 -9.87 -3.56 -4.42
N ARG A 122 -10.91 -4.07 -3.77
CA ARG A 122 -10.85 -4.44 -2.35
C ARG A 122 -9.93 -5.66 -2.16
N LYS A 123 -8.88 -5.53 -1.34
CA LYS A 123 -8.04 -6.69 -0.94
C LYS A 123 -8.94 -7.77 -0.32
N PRO A 124 -8.82 -9.06 -0.69
CA PRO A 124 -7.67 -9.70 -1.35
C PRO A 124 -7.57 -9.54 -2.88
N ASN A 125 -8.50 -8.89 -3.56
CA ASN A 125 -8.35 -8.66 -5.00
C ASN A 125 -7.12 -7.78 -5.28
N PRO A 126 -6.37 -8.06 -6.37
CA PRO A 126 -5.10 -7.40 -6.65
C PRO A 126 -5.26 -6.02 -7.30
N GLY A 127 -6.50 -5.54 -7.55
CA GLY A 127 -6.73 -4.37 -8.38
C GLY A 127 -5.97 -3.12 -7.94
N MET A 128 -5.85 -2.85 -6.64
CA MET A 128 -5.05 -1.71 -6.16
C MET A 128 -3.55 -1.88 -6.48
N LEU A 129 -2.97 -3.06 -6.25
CA LEU A 129 -1.54 -3.30 -6.51
C LEU A 129 -1.24 -3.28 -8.00
N GLN A 130 -2.11 -3.86 -8.82
CA GLN A 130 -1.96 -3.85 -10.27
C GLN A 130 -2.10 -2.43 -10.84
N LEU A 131 -3.06 -1.64 -10.33
CA LEU A 131 -3.20 -0.24 -10.71
C LEU A 131 -1.97 0.58 -10.29
N GLY A 132 -1.49 0.42 -9.04
CA GLY A 132 -0.30 1.10 -8.55
C GLY A 132 0.94 0.74 -9.36
N SER A 133 1.14 -0.55 -9.67
CA SER A 133 2.22 -1.00 -10.56
C SER A 133 2.07 -0.43 -11.96
N GLU A 134 0.88 -0.36 -12.53
CA GLU A 134 0.67 0.22 -13.87
C GLU A 134 0.99 1.71 -13.88
N LEU A 135 0.54 2.48 -12.88
CA LEU A 135 0.72 3.92 -12.83
C LEU A 135 2.16 4.33 -12.50
N LEU A 136 2.77 3.73 -11.48
CA LEU A 136 4.13 4.05 -11.04
C LEU A 136 5.20 3.68 -12.09
N ARG A 137 4.90 2.74 -12.99
CA ARG A 137 5.84 2.29 -14.04
C ARG A 137 5.66 3.00 -15.38
N LYS A 138 4.48 3.57 -15.66
CA LYS A 138 4.14 4.11 -17.01
C LYS A 138 4.61 5.54 -17.28
N LYS A 139 4.84 6.36 -16.25
CA LYS A 139 5.18 7.77 -16.43
C LYS A 139 6.28 8.20 -15.48
N PRO A 140 7.16 9.12 -15.89
CA PRO A 140 7.92 9.87 -14.91
C PRO A 140 6.91 10.64 -14.03
N MET A 141 7.12 10.57 -12.72
CA MET A 141 6.15 10.98 -11.70
C MET A 141 5.97 12.50 -11.58
N ASP A 142 6.79 13.28 -12.31
CA ASP A 142 6.72 14.73 -12.47
C ASP A 142 5.51 15.22 -13.27
N VAL A 143 4.70 14.32 -13.82
CA VAL A 143 3.49 14.63 -14.61
C VAL A 143 2.20 14.52 -13.78
N PHE A 144 2.26 14.13 -12.50
CA PHE A 144 1.08 14.03 -11.65
C PHE A 144 0.95 15.25 -10.74
N ASP A 145 -0.07 16.06 -10.97
CA ASP A 145 -0.55 17.04 -10.00
C ASP A 145 -0.97 16.31 -8.70
N SER A 146 -0.74 16.93 -7.54
CA SER A 146 -1.08 16.38 -6.21
C SER A 146 -2.59 16.33 -5.94
N GLU A 147 -3.32 15.72 -6.86
CA GLU A 147 -4.78 15.62 -6.88
C GLU A 147 -5.27 14.23 -6.46
N GLN A 148 -6.45 14.20 -5.88
CA GLN A 148 -7.21 12.96 -5.67
C GLN A 148 -7.99 12.62 -6.93
N LYS A 149 -7.90 11.37 -7.38
CA LYS A 149 -8.62 10.89 -8.56
C LYS A 149 -9.29 9.57 -8.26
N ILE A 150 -10.53 9.41 -8.71
CA ILE A 150 -11.13 8.08 -8.80
C ILE A 150 -10.74 7.50 -10.14
N ILE A 151 -10.08 6.36 -10.10
CA ILE A 151 -9.63 5.67 -11.31
C ILE A 151 -10.41 4.37 -11.43
N GLU A 152 -11.26 4.26 -12.45
CA GLU A 152 -11.99 3.01 -12.70
C GLU A 152 -11.02 1.86 -13.02
N ILE A 153 -11.18 0.76 -12.30
CA ILE A 153 -10.45 -0.48 -12.50
C ILE A 153 -11.34 -1.39 -13.34
N GLY A 154 -11.00 -1.54 -14.62
CA GLY A 154 -11.68 -2.44 -15.54
C GLY A 154 -11.60 -3.91 -15.08
N SER A 155 -12.44 -4.77 -15.65
CA SER A 155 -12.49 -6.21 -15.35
C SER A 155 -11.18 -6.96 -15.62
N LYS A 156 -10.24 -6.36 -16.36
CA LYS A 156 -8.91 -6.92 -16.66
C LYS A 156 -8.12 -7.33 -15.41
N PHE A 157 -8.40 -6.70 -14.26
CA PHE A 157 -7.69 -6.91 -13.00
C PHE A 157 -8.29 -8.06 -12.13
N ASN A 158 -9.32 -8.77 -12.61
CA ASN A 158 -10.04 -9.80 -11.82
C ASN A 158 -9.64 -11.25 -12.11
N ALA A 159 -8.73 -11.52 -13.05
CA ALA A 159 -8.43 -12.88 -13.49
C ALA A 159 -7.36 -13.58 -12.61
N VAL A 160 -7.57 -13.65 -11.29
CA VAL A 160 -6.67 -14.43 -10.41
C VAL A 160 -7.12 -15.87 -10.32
N LYS A 161 -6.25 -16.80 -10.72
CA LYS A 161 -6.47 -18.24 -10.59
C LYS A 161 -5.90 -18.71 -9.25
N TRP A 162 -6.68 -18.52 -8.17
CA TRP A 162 -6.25 -18.78 -6.79
C TRP A 162 -5.77 -20.22 -6.53
N TRP A 163 -6.24 -21.20 -7.31
CA TRP A 163 -5.86 -22.61 -7.21
C TRP A 163 -4.58 -22.97 -7.98
N LYS A 164 -3.94 -22.01 -8.65
CA LYS A 164 -2.69 -22.23 -9.39
C LYS A 164 -1.47 -21.77 -8.58
N GLU A 165 -0.29 -21.96 -9.15
CA GLU A 165 0.95 -21.41 -8.63
C GLU A 165 0.95 -19.88 -8.64
N LYS A 166 1.72 -19.31 -7.71
CA LYS A 166 1.97 -17.88 -7.61
C LYS A 166 2.63 -17.41 -8.92
N ILE A 167 2.09 -16.35 -9.52
CA ILE A 167 2.70 -15.76 -10.73
C ILE A 167 4.03 -15.07 -10.40
N SER A 168 4.87 -14.88 -11.42
CA SER A 168 6.07 -14.04 -11.28
C SER A 168 5.69 -12.55 -11.15
N PRO A 169 6.39 -11.77 -10.31
CA PRO A 169 6.16 -10.34 -10.21
C PRO A 169 6.71 -9.60 -11.44
N VAL A 170 6.30 -8.34 -11.60
CA VAL A 170 6.86 -7.44 -12.64
C VAL A 170 8.32 -7.10 -12.32
N ASN A 171 8.64 -6.90 -11.03
CA ASN A 171 10.01 -6.79 -10.53
C ASN A 171 10.19 -7.75 -9.35
N GLU A 172 11.32 -8.48 -9.31
CA GLU A 172 11.58 -9.50 -8.27
C GLU A 172 11.62 -8.95 -6.84
N LEU A 173 11.88 -7.65 -6.68
CA LEU A 173 11.91 -6.97 -5.40
C LEU A 173 10.55 -6.38 -5.00
N ASP A 174 9.54 -6.36 -5.88
CA ASP A 174 8.19 -5.90 -5.53
C ASP A 174 7.70 -6.65 -4.29
N MET A 175 7.12 -5.93 -3.34
CA MET A 175 6.73 -6.49 -2.06
C MET A 175 5.38 -5.99 -1.56
N MET A 176 4.70 -6.80 -0.75
CA MET A 176 3.49 -6.43 -0.02
C MET A 176 3.72 -6.67 1.48
N ILE A 177 3.61 -5.61 2.28
CA ILE A 177 3.66 -5.68 3.74
C ILE A 177 2.26 -5.47 4.31
N GLY A 178 1.78 -6.43 5.11
CA GLY A 178 0.39 -6.48 5.58
C GLY A 178 0.20 -7.29 6.86
N ASP A 179 -0.84 -7.00 7.63
CA ASP A 179 -1.18 -7.72 8.86
C ASP A 179 -2.21 -8.85 8.62
N ARG A 180 -2.95 -8.84 7.50
CA ARG A 180 -4.09 -9.74 7.26
C ARG A 180 -3.88 -10.71 6.10
N ASN A 181 -4.75 -11.72 6.01
CA ASN A 181 -4.82 -12.62 4.85
C ASN A 181 -5.20 -11.87 3.57
N SER A 182 -5.97 -10.78 3.68
CA SER A 182 -6.32 -9.96 2.53
C SER A 182 -5.09 -9.36 1.86
N ASP A 183 -4.10 -8.92 2.63
CA ASP A 183 -2.88 -8.32 2.10
C ASP A 183 -2.01 -9.36 1.41
N MET A 184 -1.83 -10.50 2.08
CA MET A 184 -1.05 -11.61 1.53
C MET A 184 -1.70 -12.13 0.25
N GLY A 185 -3.03 -12.21 0.19
CA GLY A 185 -3.76 -12.58 -1.02
C GLY A 185 -3.55 -11.59 -2.17
N ALA A 186 -3.65 -10.29 -1.91
CA ALA A 186 -3.43 -9.27 -2.93
C ALA A 186 -1.98 -9.26 -3.45
N GLY A 187 -0.99 -9.35 -2.56
CA GLY A 187 0.42 -9.45 -2.92
C GLY A 187 0.75 -10.75 -3.67
N TRP A 188 0.18 -11.88 -3.23
CA TRP A 188 0.36 -13.18 -3.88
C TRP A 188 -0.15 -13.15 -5.32
N ALA A 189 -1.30 -12.52 -5.53
CA ALA A 189 -1.94 -12.40 -6.84
C ALA A 189 -1.15 -11.55 -7.85
N VAL A 190 -0.17 -10.77 -7.40
CA VAL A 190 0.75 -10.00 -8.26
C VAL A 190 2.19 -10.52 -8.23
N GLY A 191 2.44 -11.65 -7.57
CA GLY A 191 3.76 -12.27 -7.48
C GLY A 191 4.72 -11.62 -6.47
N ALA A 192 4.32 -10.56 -5.77
CA ALA A 192 5.17 -9.79 -4.87
C ALA A 192 5.72 -10.64 -3.70
N ARG A 193 6.91 -10.32 -3.20
CA ARG A 193 7.43 -10.81 -1.91
C ARG A 193 6.43 -10.42 -0.81
N LEU A 194 6.13 -11.35 0.08
CA LEU A 194 5.10 -11.15 1.10
C LEU A 194 5.75 -10.98 2.46
N PHE A 195 5.33 -9.99 3.23
CA PHE A 195 5.82 -9.82 4.60
C PHE A 195 4.64 -9.61 5.54
N ARG A 196 4.31 -10.65 6.30
CA ARG A 196 3.28 -10.58 7.32
C ARG A 196 3.85 -9.96 8.58
N VAL A 197 3.08 -9.04 9.16
CA VAL A 197 3.43 -8.39 10.43
C VAL A 197 2.31 -8.54 11.47
N PRO A 198 2.63 -8.64 12.76
CA PRO A 198 1.62 -8.48 13.81
C PRO A 198 1.11 -7.04 13.86
N GLN A 199 -0.21 -6.83 13.93
CA GLN A 199 -0.82 -5.49 13.89
C GLN A 199 -0.34 -4.54 15.01
N SER A 200 0.16 -5.07 16.12
CA SER A 200 0.68 -4.31 17.26
C SER A 200 2.15 -3.91 17.11
N ILE A 201 2.85 -4.44 16.10
CA ILE A 201 4.27 -4.17 15.83
C ILE A 201 4.44 -3.47 14.48
N GLY A 202 3.66 -3.86 13.47
CA GLY A 202 3.71 -3.28 12.13
C GLY A 202 5.00 -3.56 11.39
N ILE A 203 5.32 -2.68 10.44
CA ILE A 203 6.45 -2.82 9.50
C ILE A 203 7.80 -3.00 10.21
N LYS A 204 7.97 -2.47 11.43
CA LYS A 204 9.15 -2.68 12.27
C LYS A 204 9.51 -4.17 12.40
N HIS A 205 8.52 -5.05 12.47
CA HIS A 205 8.73 -6.50 12.60
C HIS A 205 9.61 -7.08 11.48
N VAL A 206 9.54 -6.49 10.28
CA VAL A 206 10.21 -6.98 9.07
C VAL A 206 11.23 -5.98 8.51
N ARG A 207 11.52 -4.88 9.22
CA ARG A 207 12.40 -3.79 8.74
C ARG A 207 13.76 -4.28 8.21
N LYS A 208 14.39 -5.25 8.90
CA LYS A 208 15.65 -5.85 8.43
C LYS A 208 15.48 -6.80 7.23
N ARG A 209 14.31 -7.43 7.10
CA ARG A 209 14.00 -8.39 6.03
C ARG A 209 13.67 -7.70 4.71
N ILE A 210 12.92 -6.60 4.77
CA ILE A 210 12.49 -5.86 3.57
C ILE A 210 13.65 -5.17 2.84
N ILE A 211 14.76 -4.89 3.54
CA ILE A 211 15.99 -4.34 2.94
C ILE A 211 16.98 -5.41 2.45
N ASP A 212 16.74 -6.69 2.76
CA ASP A 212 17.53 -7.79 2.22
C ASP A 212 16.93 -8.24 0.88
N ASN A 213 17.66 -8.03 -0.21
CA ASN A 213 17.24 -8.44 -1.55
C ASN A 213 17.17 -9.97 -1.73
N ASN A 214 17.78 -10.75 -0.83
CA ASN A 214 17.76 -12.22 -0.87
C ASN A 214 16.55 -12.83 -0.15
N ASP A 215 15.92 -12.11 0.78
CA ASP A 215 14.76 -12.60 1.52
C ASP A 215 13.55 -12.71 0.57
N LYS A 216 13.08 -13.93 0.31
CA LYS A 216 11.97 -14.17 -0.65
C LYS A 216 10.58 -13.84 -0.09
N GLY A 217 10.49 -13.39 1.16
CA GLY A 217 9.25 -13.17 1.87
C GLY A 217 8.64 -14.46 2.42
N ASP A 218 7.51 -14.30 3.09
CA ASP A 218 6.77 -15.36 3.73
C ASP A 218 6.00 -16.20 2.72
N TYR A 219 5.91 -17.50 3.01
CA TYR A 219 5.04 -18.40 2.27
C TYR A 219 3.57 -18.09 2.59
N PHE A 220 2.74 -18.02 1.54
CA PHE A 220 1.29 -17.88 1.66
C PHE A 220 0.59 -18.79 0.65
N SER A 221 -0.48 -19.45 1.09
CA SER A 221 -1.33 -20.29 0.24
C SER A 221 -2.77 -19.77 0.32
N PRO A 222 -3.37 -19.33 -0.81
CA PRO A 222 -4.72 -18.79 -0.82
C PRO A 222 -5.84 -19.85 -0.75
N VAL A 223 -5.52 -21.15 -0.81
CA VAL A 223 -6.51 -22.25 -0.87
C VAL A 223 -6.30 -23.27 0.28
N ARG A 224 -6.07 -22.78 1.50
CA ARG A 224 -6.09 -23.63 2.69
C ARG A 224 -7.41 -23.47 3.43
#